data_AF-A0A7W5ZM10-F1
#
_entry.id   AF-A0A7W5ZM10-F1
#
_cell.length_a   1.000
_cell.length_b   1.000
_cell.length_c   1.000
_cell.angle_alpha   90.00
_cell.angle_beta   90.00
_cell.angle_gamma   90.00
#
_symmetry.space_group_name_H-M   'P 1'
#
loop_
_entity.id
_entity.type
_entity.pdbx_description
1 polymer ?
#
loop_
_entity_poly.entity_id
_entity_poly.type
_entity_poly.pdbx_seq_one_letter_code
_entity_poly.pdbx_strand_id
1 'polypeptide(L)'
;MKSSSSIRNALFFVAFTLLFFSCQKEVEPSLADQVAGEYTGTYYTVGTTRISLPATNAAGVVATSKISVTKVGDESANFKVTFTLTDKAGKAADSFQTYDGLILKKTTTGEIEGYQGSTKLVTFINGELGVIAPDPTPSKTVVFYGKKN
;
A
#
# COMPACT_ATOMS: atom_id res chain seq x y z
N MET A 1 54.95 -36.17 35.28
CA MET A 1 54.44 -35.00 34.53
C MET A 1 53.34 -35.48 33.57
N LYS A 2 52.07 -35.30 33.92
CA LYS A 2 50.95 -35.36 32.95
C LYS A 2 49.79 -34.55 33.52
N SER A 3 49.64 -33.37 32.94
CA SER A 3 48.65 -32.35 33.27
C SER A 3 47.26 -32.80 32.82
N SER A 4 46.30 -32.91 33.73
CA SER A 4 44.87 -33.04 33.42
C SER A 4 44.14 -31.76 33.84
N SER A 5 44.37 -30.68 33.08
CA SER A 5 43.63 -29.44 33.25
C SER A 5 43.33 -28.84 31.88
N SER A 6 42.35 -29.41 31.18
CA SER A 6 41.96 -28.91 29.84
C SER A 6 40.51 -29.23 29.46
N ILE A 7 39.60 -29.41 30.44
CA ILE A 7 38.17 -29.65 30.15
C ILE A 7 37.27 -28.59 30.79
N ARG A 8 37.70 -27.94 31.88
CA ARG A 8 36.90 -26.90 32.56
C ARG A 8 36.86 -25.54 31.85
N ASN A 9 37.84 -25.22 30.99
CA ASN A 9 37.89 -23.92 30.30
C ASN A 9 37.16 -23.89 28.94
N ALA A 10 36.82 -25.05 28.36
CA ALA A 10 36.08 -25.10 27.11
C ALA A 10 34.57 -24.84 27.30
N LEU A 11 34.03 -25.15 28.49
CA LEU A 11 32.59 -25.02 28.77
C LEU A 11 32.16 -23.57 29.04
N PHE A 12 33.08 -22.71 29.53
CA PHE A 12 32.81 -21.30 29.79
C PHE A 12 32.77 -20.43 28.52
N PHE A 13 33.43 -20.85 27.43
CA PHE A 13 33.45 -20.09 26.17
C PHE A 13 32.22 -20.35 25.29
N VAL A 14 31.58 -21.52 25.41
CA VAL A 14 30.35 -21.85 24.66
C VAL A 14 29.11 -21.21 25.30
N ALA A 15 29.13 -20.97 26.62
CA ALA A 15 28.04 -20.30 27.31
C ALA A 15 27.97 -18.77 27.05
N PHE A 16 29.09 -18.12 26.68
CA PHE A 16 29.13 -16.67 26.47
C PHE A 16 28.81 -16.22 25.03
N THR A 17 28.89 -17.13 24.04
CA THR A 17 28.55 -16.84 22.64
C THR A 17 27.06 -17.05 22.32
N LEU A 18 26.31 -17.74 23.19
CA LEU A 18 24.87 -17.99 23.00
C LEU A 18 23.95 -16.87 23.51
N LEU A 19 24.49 -15.80 24.11
CA LEU A 19 23.67 -14.70 24.66
C LEU A 19 23.49 -13.50 23.71
N PHE A 20 24.01 -13.54 22.48
CA PHE A 20 23.82 -12.45 21.50
C PHE A 20 22.75 -12.72 20.43
N PHE A 21 22.00 -13.83 20.49
CA PHE A 21 20.74 -13.97 19.76
C PHE A 21 19.58 -13.26 20.48
N SER A 22 19.87 -12.13 21.12
CA SER A 22 18.85 -11.19 21.62
C SER A 22 18.16 -10.58 20.40
N CYS A 23 17.13 -11.28 19.92
CA CYS A 23 15.91 -10.76 19.32
C CYS A 23 16.04 -9.32 18.81
N GLN A 24 16.73 -9.11 17.68
CA GLN A 24 16.49 -7.91 16.89
C GLN A 24 15.09 -8.09 16.33
N LYS A 25 14.09 -7.64 17.08
CA LYS A 25 12.73 -7.50 16.59
C LYS A 25 12.84 -6.47 15.47
N GLU A 26 12.89 -6.95 14.23
CA GLU A 26 12.84 -6.10 13.05
C GLU A 26 11.65 -5.16 13.25
N VAL A 27 11.93 -3.86 13.34
CA VAL A 27 10.89 -2.87 13.57
C VAL A 27 10.00 -2.92 12.35
N GLU A 28 8.79 -3.44 12.49
CA GLU A 28 7.84 -3.48 11.39
C GLU A 28 7.65 -2.04 10.89
N PRO A 29 7.76 -1.78 9.57
CA PRO A 29 7.51 -0.45 9.03
C PRO A 29 6.13 0.03 9.47
N SER A 30 5.99 1.33 9.71
CA SER A 30 4.69 1.90 10.04
C SER A 30 3.66 1.61 8.94
N LEU A 31 2.37 1.64 9.26
CA LEU A 31 1.33 1.36 8.27
C LEU A 31 1.43 2.32 7.09
N ALA A 32 1.75 3.58 7.36
CA ALA A 32 1.96 4.57 6.31
C ALA A 32 3.19 4.27 5.45
N ASP A 33 4.29 3.77 6.02
CA ASP A 33 5.47 3.36 5.23
C ASP A 33 5.16 2.17 4.32
N GLN A 34 4.32 1.24 4.78
CA GLN A 34 3.89 0.08 3.99
C GLN A 34 3.11 0.51 2.74
N VAL A 35 2.22 1.50 2.87
CA VAL A 35 1.34 1.96 1.77
C VAL A 35 1.89 3.13 0.96
N ALA A 36 2.84 3.91 1.48
CA ALA A 36 3.37 5.10 0.81
C ALA A 36 4.03 4.75 -0.53
N GLY A 37 3.92 5.65 -1.49
CA GLY A 37 4.53 5.50 -2.82
C GLY A 37 3.56 5.79 -3.96
N GLU A 38 4.00 5.40 -5.15
CA GLU A 38 3.29 5.63 -6.40
C GLU A 38 2.79 4.31 -6.98
N TYR A 39 1.53 4.30 -7.40
CA TYR A 39 0.87 3.14 -7.92
C TYR A 39 0.38 3.42 -9.34
N THR A 40 0.72 2.52 -10.27
CA THR A 40 0.13 2.52 -11.61
C THR A 40 -1.25 1.88 -11.54
N GLY A 41 -2.25 2.58 -12.05
CA GLY A 41 -3.62 2.11 -12.14
C GLY A 41 -3.77 0.91 -13.08
N THR A 42 -4.35 -0.17 -12.58
CA THR A 42 -4.54 -1.43 -13.33
C THR A 42 -5.97 -1.61 -13.80
N TYR A 43 -6.95 -1.16 -13.02
CA TYR A 43 -8.37 -1.16 -13.37
C TYR A 43 -9.15 -0.24 -12.44
N TYR A 44 -10.39 0.07 -12.79
CA TYR A 44 -11.36 0.61 -11.86
C TYR A 44 -12.68 -0.15 -11.97
N THR A 45 -13.48 -0.09 -10.92
CA THR A 45 -14.85 -0.63 -10.91
C THR A 45 -15.86 0.50 -10.78
N VAL A 46 -17.00 0.37 -11.45
CA VAL A 46 -18.19 1.21 -11.23
C VAL A 46 -19.34 0.27 -10.89
N GLY A 47 -19.77 0.26 -9.63
CA GLY A 47 -20.62 -0.80 -9.12
C GLY A 47 -19.94 -2.17 -9.30
N THR A 48 -20.53 -3.05 -10.12
CA THR A 48 -19.98 -4.39 -10.43
C THR A 48 -19.17 -4.45 -11.72
N THR A 49 -19.17 -3.38 -12.52
CA THR A 49 -18.50 -3.35 -13.82
C THR A 49 -17.03 -3.03 -13.64
N ARG A 50 -16.14 -3.89 -14.15
CA ARG A 50 -14.68 -3.70 -14.14
C ARG A 50 -14.19 -3.19 -15.49
N ILE A 51 -13.40 -2.12 -15.47
CA ILE A 51 -12.71 -1.56 -16.65
C ILE A 51 -11.21 -1.64 -16.43
N SER A 52 -10.51 -2.43 -17.26
CA SER A 52 -9.06 -2.57 -17.22
C SER A 52 -8.37 -1.35 -17.80
N LEU A 53 -7.27 -0.91 -17.19
CA LEU A 53 -6.48 0.24 -17.62
C LEU A 53 -5.09 -0.21 -18.14
N PRO A 54 -4.54 0.44 -19.17
CA PRO A 54 -5.15 1.52 -19.95
C PRO A 54 -6.37 1.03 -20.76
N ALA A 55 -7.38 1.89 -20.92
CA ALA A 55 -8.58 1.60 -21.72
C ALA A 55 -8.66 2.57 -22.90
N THR A 56 -9.08 2.10 -24.07
CA THR A 56 -9.28 2.96 -25.25
C THR A 56 -10.72 2.87 -25.73
N ASN A 57 -11.36 4.02 -25.91
CA ASN A 57 -12.71 4.07 -26.47
C ASN A 57 -12.69 4.09 -28.01
N ALA A 58 -13.86 4.00 -28.65
CA ALA A 58 -13.99 3.99 -30.11
C ALA A 58 -13.49 5.28 -30.79
N ALA A 59 -13.42 6.40 -30.06
CA ALA A 59 -12.88 7.66 -30.57
C ALA A 59 -11.34 7.73 -30.48
N GLY A 60 -10.68 6.69 -29.95
CA GLY A 60 -9.23 6.65 -29.75
C GLY A 60 -8.74 7.40 -28.51
N VAL A 61 -9.64 7.78 -27.60
CA VAL A 61 -9.25 8.38 -26.31
C VAL A 61 -8.78 7.27 -25.38
N VAL A 62 -7.59 7.45 -24.80
CA VAL A 62 -6.98 6.52 -23.85
C VAL A 62 -7.20 7.01 -22.43
N ALA A 63 -7.69 6.14 -21.55
CA ALA A 63 -7.80 6.37 -20.12
C ALA A 63 -6.66 5.67 -19.38
N THR A 64 -6.04 6.37 -18.43
CA THR A 64 -5.07 5.82 -17.47
C THR A 64 -5.39 6.32 -16.07
N SER A 65 -4.82 5.69 -15.05
CA SER A 65 -4.85 6.24 -13.69
C SER A 65 -3.56 6.01 -12.93
N LYS A 66 -3.35 6.85 -11.92
CA LYS A 66 -2.23 6.79 -10.98
C LYS A 66 -2.75 7.08 -9.58
N ILE A 67 -2.22 6.39 -8.58
CA ILE A 67 -2.52 6.68 -7.17
C ILE A 67 -1.21 7.07 -6.48
N SER A 68 -1.20 8.26 -5.89
CA SER A 68 -0.08 8.77 -5.09
C SER A 68 -0.43 8.72 -3.62
N VAL A 69 0.45 8.11 -2.81
CA VAL A 69 0.28 7.98 -1.36
C VAL A 69 1.44 8.65 -0.65
N THR A 70 1.13 9.65 0.18
CA THR A 70 2.12 10.42 0.93
C THR A 70 1.92 10.19 2.43
N LYS A 71 2.96 9.71 3.12
CA LYS A 71 2.95 9.54 4.58
C LYS A 71 2.77 10.89 5.27
N VAL A 72 1.88 10.94 6.26
CA VAL A 72 1.66 12.10 7.15
C VAL A 72 2.10 11.78 8.58
N GLY A 73 1.88 10.55 9.02
CA GLY A 73 2.33 10.00 10.30
C GLY A 73 2.42 8.48 10.22
N ASP A 74 2.72 7.78 11.32
CA ASP A 74 2.91 6.32 11.28
C ASP A 74 1.62 5.54 10.91
N GLU A 75 0.47 6.08 11.27
CA GLU A 75 -0.85 5.52 10.97
C GLU A 75 -1.71 6.48 10.13
N SER A 76 -1.10 7.41 9.40
CA SER A 76 -1.85 8.36 8.56
C SER A 76 -1.15 8.72 7.27
N ALA A 77 -1.95 8.85 6.20
CA ALA A 77 -1.44 9.18 4.86
C ALA A 77 -2.47 9.96 4.03
N ASN A 78 -1.96 10.75 3.09
CA ASN A 78 -2.75 11.39 2.03
C ASN A 78 -2.80 10.47 0.81
N PHE A 79 -3.95 10.40 0.16
CA PHE A 79 -4.16 9.63 -1.05
C PHE A 79 -4.67 10.54 -2.16
N LYS A 80 -4.04 10.49 -3.32
CA LYS A 80 -4.46 11.23 -4.51
C LYS A 80 -4.64 10.27 -5.67
N VAL A 81 -5.86 10.13 -6.16
CA VAL A 81 -6.14 9.46 -7.43
C VAL A 81 -6.05 10.50 -8.55
N THR A 82 -5.30 10.17 -9.58
CA THR A 82 -5.24 10.89 -10.86
C THR A 82 -5.83 10.00 -11.93
N PHE A 83 -6.83 10.47 -12.64
CA PHE A 83 -7.38 9.83 -13.82
C PHE A 83 -7.12 10.72 -15.03
N THR A 84 -6.47 10.18 -16.05
CA THR A 84 -6.03 10.94 -17.22
C THR A 84 -6.73 10.40 -18.45
N LEU A 85 -7.33 11.31 -19.22
CA LEU A 85 -7.81 11.04 -20.57
C LEU A 85 -6.86 11.68 -21.57
N THR A 86 -6.30 10.88 -22.47
CA THR A 86 -5.46 11.33 -23.57
C THR A 86 -6.21 11.17 -24.88
N ASP A 87 -6.47 12.26 -25.59
CA ASP A 87 -7.13 12.20 -26.89
C ASP A 87 -6.21 11.62 -27.98
N LYS A 88 -6.78 11.36 -29.16
CA LYS A 88 -6.04 10.81 -30.31
C LYS A 88 -4.88 11.71 -30.78
N ALA A 89 -4.93 13.01 -30.47
CA ALA A 89 -3.87 13.97 -30.79
C ALA A 89 -2.78 14.01 -29.70
N GLY A 90 -2.91 13.23 -28.63
CA GLY A 90 -1.97 13.17 -27.51
C GLY A 90 -2.21 14.22 -26.43
N LYS A 91 -3.30 14.98 -26.50
CA LYS A 91 -3.63 15.98 -25.47
C LYS A 91 -4.23 15.28 -24.25
N ALA A 92 -3.61 15.49 -23.09
CA ALA A 92 -4.08 14.96 -21.81
C ALA A 92 -5.01 15.94 -21.08
N ALA A 93 -6.02 15.39 -20.40
CA ALA A 93 -6.85 16.07 -19.43
C ALA A 93 -6.95 15.22 -18.17
N ASP A 94 -6.60 15.81 -17.03
CA ASP A 94 -6.57 15.11 -15.75
C ASP A 94 -7.80 15.46 -14.90
N SER A 95 -8.27 14.46 -14.17
CA SER A 95 -9.21 14.59 -13.06
C SER A 95 -8.56 14.02 -11.80
N PHE A 96 -8.77 14.68 -10.67
CA PHE A 96 -8.13 14.29 -9.42
C PHE A 96 -9.14 14.16 -8.30
N GLN A 97 -8.89 13.20 -7.42
CA GLN A 97 -9.58 13.06 -6.14
C GLN A 97 -8.53 12.94 -5.04
N THR A 98 -8.64 13.76 -4.01
CA THR A 98 -7.71 13.78 -2.89
C THR A 98 -8.43 13.42 -1.59
N TYR A 99 -7.74 12.66 -0.75
CA TYR A 99 -8.14 12.33 0.60
C TYR A 99 -6.98 12.64 1.54
N ASP A 100 -7.13 13.68 2.35
CA ASP A 100 -6.10 14.12 3.27
C ASP A 100 -6.27 13.47 4.64
N GLY A 101 -5.15 13.04 5.22
CA GLY A 101 -5.04 12.57 6.60
C GLY A 101 -5.90 11.34 6.91
N LEU A 102 -6.02 10.39 5.98
CA LEU A 102 -6.74 9.15 6.25
C LEU A 102 -6.05 8.38 7.38
N ILE A 103 -6.85 7.88 8.33
CA ILE A 103 -6.37 7.04 9.43
C ILE A 103 -6.29 5.59 8.94
N LEU A 104 -5.11 5.01 9.05
CA LEU A 104 -4.80 3.65 8.62
C LEU A 104 -5.04 2.66 9.76
N LYS A 105 -5.63 1.51 9.46
CA LYS A 105 -5.82 0.40 10.39
C LYS A 105 -5.42 -0.90 9.72
N LYS A 106 -4.66 -1.73 10.44
CA LYS A 106 -4.35 -3.09 9.99
C LYS A 106 -5.40 -4.06 10.51
N THR A 107 -5.98 -4.85 9.62
CA THR A 107 -6.92 -5.91 10.00
C THR A 107 -6.17 -7.12 10.55
N THR A 108 -6.90 -8.06 11.13
CA THR A 108 -6.34 -9.35 11.57
C THR A 108 -5.84 -10.22 10.41
N THR A 109 -6.31 -9.98 9.19
CA THR A 109 -5.85 -10.65 7.96
C THR A 109 -4.62 -9.98 7.35
N GLY A 110 -4.14 -8.86 7.92
CA GLY A 110 -2.97 -8.13 7.46
C GLY A 110 -3.26 -7.08 6.38
N GLU A 111 -4.53 -6.84 6.05
CA GLU A 111 -4.96 -5.79 5.14
C GLU A 111 -4.82 -4.42 5.82
N ILE A 112 -4.45 -3.38 5.06
CA ILE A 112 -4.42 -2.01 5.57
C ILE A 112 -5.63 -1.27 5.00
N GLU A 113 -6.49 -0.78 5.87
CA GLU A 113 -7.67 0.01 5.52
C GLU A 113 -7.47 1.48 5.90
N GLY A 114 -7.91 2.41 5.05
CA GLY A 114 -7.84 3.85 5.33
C GLY A 114 -9.22 4.46 5.50
N TYR A 115 -9.39 5.27 6.54
CA TYR A 115 -10.66 5.84 6.96
C TYR A 115 -10.65 7.36 7.04
N GLN A 116 -11.78 7.96 6.65
CA GLN A 116 -12.13 9.34 6.99
C GLN A 116 -13.37 9.32 7.90
N GLY A 117 -13.17 9.63 9.18
CA GLY A 117 -14.19 9.37 10.19
C GLY A 117 -14.50 7.87 10.27
N SER A 118 -15.76 7.49 10.05
CA SER A 118 -16.20 6.09 9.99
C SER A 118 -16.21 5.49 8.58
N THR A 119 -16.00 6.31 7.54
CA THR A 119 -16.07 5.87 6.14
C THR A 119 -14.74 5.27 5.71
N LYS A 120 -14.77 4.00 5.29
CA LYS A 120 -13.62 3.36 4.63
C LYS A 120 -13.47 3.90 3.22
N LEU A 121 -12.28 4.36 2.87
CA LEU A 121 -11.96 4.91 1.56
C LEU A 121 -10.79 4.20 0.88
N VAL A 122 -9.99 3.44 1.63
CA VAL A 122 -8.81 2.77 1.10
C VAL A 122 -8.74 1.34 1.58
N THR A 123 -8.24 0.45 0.73
CA THR A 123 -7.82 -0.91 1.09
C THR A 123 -6.51 -1.21 0.38
N PHE A 124 -5.51 -1.71 1.12
CA PHE A 124 -4.25 -2.20 0.60
C PHE A 124 -4.09 -3.66 1.03
N ILE A 125 -3.99 -4.54 0.05
CA ILE A 125 -3.91 -5.99 0.25
C ILE A 125 -3.06 -6.59 -0.87
N ASN A 126 -2.13 -7.48 -0.51
CA ASN A 126 -1.31 -8.22 -1.49
C ASN A 126 -0.59 -7.30 -2.52
N GLY A 127 -0.16 -6.10 -2.10
CA GLY A 127 0.52 -5.14 -2.96
C GLY A 127 -0.39 -4.36 -3.92
N GLU A 128 -1.70 -4.58 -3.87
CA GLU A 128 -2.69 -3.84 -4.64
C GLU A 128 -3.42 -2.84 -3.73
N LEU A 129 -3.51 -1.60 -4.20
CA LEU A 129 -4.18 -0.49 -3.53
C LEU A 129 -5.51 -0.19 -4.21
N GLY A 130 -6.59 -0.23 -3.46
CA GLY A 130 -7.93 0.23 -3.86
C GLY A 130 -8.29 1.54 -3.17
N VAL A 131 -8.72 2.55 -3.93
CA VAL A 131 -9.21 3.84 -3.42
C VAL A 131 -10.63 4.09 -3.90
N ILE A 132 -11.54 4.30 -2.95
CA ILE A 132 -12.97 4.44 -3.16
C ILE A 132 -13.31 5.92 -3.35
N ALA A 133 -13.92 6.25 -4.49
CA ALA A 133 -14.66 7.48 -4.72
C ALA A 133 -16.14 7.23 -4.41
N PRO A 134 -16.62 7.62 -3.21
CA PRO A 134 -17.98 7.29 -2.78
C PRO A 134 -19.02 8.08 -3.58
N ASP A 135 -20.14 7.43 -3.87
CA ASP A 135 -21.35 8.05 -4.43
C ASP A 135 -22.54 7.68 -3.53
N PRO A 136 -23.50 8.59 -3.28
CA PRO A 136 -24.72 8.25 -2.52
C PRO A 136 -25.52 7.09 -3.13
N THR A 137 -25.31 6.79 -4.42
CA THR A 137 -25.82 5.63 -5.12
C THR A 137 -24.74 4.54 -5.15
N PRO A 138 -24.90 3.41 -4.45
CA PRO A 138 -23.86 2.36 -4.40
C PRO A 138 -23.44 1.84 -5.78
N SER A 139 -24.37 1.75 -6.74
CA SER A 139 -24.07 1.32 -8.12
C SER A 139 -23.21 2.29 -8.92
N LYS A 140 -22.99 3.51 -8.41
CA LYS A 140 -22.15 4.55 -9.01
C LYS A 140 -20.84 4.76 -8.27
N THR A 141 -20.62 4.08 -7.14
CA THR A 141 -19.35 4.12 -6.43
C THR A 141 -18.25 3.63 -7.35
N VAL A 142 -17.18 4.42 -7.45
CA VAL A 142 -16.00 4.08 -8.25
C VAL A 142 -14.89 3.64 -7.31
N VAL A 143 -14.20 2.55 -7.64
CA VAL A 143 -12.99 2.14 -6.93
C VAL A 143 -11.85 2.03 -7.91
N PHE A 144 -10.78 2.78 -7.68
CA PHE A 144 -9.56 2.73 -8.49
C PHE A 144 -8.58 1.76 -7.86
N TYR A 145 -8.06 0.85 -8.67
CA TYR A 145 -7.07 -0.13 -8.24
C TYR A 145 -5.74 0.12 -8.92
N GLY A 146 -4.66 0.03 -8.16
CA GLY A 146 -3.31 0.19 -8.67
C GLY A 146 -2.31 -0.72 -7.96
N LYS A 147 -1.20 -0.99 -8.63
CA LYS A 147 -0.06 -1.73 -8.07
C LYS A 147 1.13 -0.82 -7.92
N LYS A 148 1.90 -1.04 -6.86
CA LYS A 148 3.10 -0.26 -6.56
C LYS A 148 4.09 -0.40 -7.70
N ASN A 149 4.68 0.72 -8.11
CA ASN A 149 5.75 0.75 -9.11
C ASN A 149 7.03 0.10 -8.59
#